data_AF-A0A421JA30-F1
#
_entry.id   AF-A0A421JA30-F1
#
_cell.length_a   1.000
_cell.length_b   1.000
_cell.length_c   1.000
_cell.angle_alpha   90.00
_cell.angle_beta   90.00
_cell.angle_gamma   90.00
#
_symmetry.space_group_name_H-M   'P 1'
#
loop_
_entity.id
_entity.type
_entity.pdbx_description
1 polymer ?
#
loop_
_entity_poly.entity_id
_entity_poly.type
_entity_poly.pdbx_seq_one_letter_code
_entity_poly.pdbx_strand_id
1 'polypeptide(L)'
;MVVTRSRLDTQSAAKPKKIKFNDDDTINESEYNTAEENGDVNDEPNGSETSASESDSDEAPEEESTSTAKSAVINEQKRQNALRRQVMEEQKHLRRLQDQHNKQQQELKRSRSQKEKQIELPEFLPDDIMTDIQTSGDSNESTEKKNTYRKFDDEIDIRASKIEKLKALKQARSTAVQKGPVRVQVHTTINKKQVPMAERKIVGSRDKWLHRKSLNRK
;
A
#
# COMPACT_ATOMS: atom_id res chain seq x y z
N MET A 1 17.83 59.55 -32.22
CA MET A 1 17.13 58.36 -32.75
C MET A 1 16.39 57.71 -31.61
N VAL A 2 15.06 57.73 -31.63
CA VAL A 2 14.18 57.17 -30.58
C VAL A 2 13.34 56.09 -31.24
N VAL A 3 13.46 54.85 -30.79
CA VAL A 3 12.69 53.71 -31.30
C VAL A 3 11.46 53.53 -30.41
N THR A 4 10.29 53.83 -30.96
CA THR A 4 8.98 53.57 -30.35
C THR A 4 8.63 52.09 -30.48
N ARG A 5 8.15 51.47 -29.40
CA ARG A 5 7.63 50.09 -29.43
C ARG A 5 6.10 50.16 -29.45
N SER A 6 5.53 49.70 -30.56
CA SER A 6 4.11 49.64 -30.87
C SER A 6 3.34 48.71 -29.92
N ARG A 7 2.18 49.17 -29.46
CA ARG A 7 1.16 48.40 -28.73
C ARG A 7 0.41 47.48 -29.71
N LEU A 8 0.22 46.21 -29.34
CA LEU A 8 -0.71 45.30 -29.99
C LEU A 8 -1.95 45.16 -29.10
N ASP A 9 -3.06 45.73 -29.57
CA ASP A 9 -4.41 45.53 -29.06
C ASP A 9 -4.92 44.15 -29.47
N THR A 10 -5.26 43.30 -28.50
CA THR A 10 -6.00 42.05 -28.73
C THR A 10 -7.50 42.30 -28.52
N GLN A 11 -8.14 42.94 -29.51
CA GLN A 11 -9.60 42.95 -29.61
C GLN A 11 -10.10 41.60 -30.16
N SER A 12 -10.50 40.68 -29.27
CA SER A 12 -11.64 39.73 -29.47
C SER A 12 -11.64 38.61 -28.41
N ALA A 13 -11.72 38.97 -27.12
CA ALA A 13 -12.04 37.98 -26.09
C ALA A 13 -13.57 37.91 -25.92
N ALA A 14 -14.18 36.88 -26.51
CA ALA A 14 -15.59 36.56 -26.31
C ALA A 14 -15.88 36.38 -24.82
N LYS A 15 -16.82 37.17 -24.27
CA LYS A 15 -17.19 37.11 -22.86
C LYS A 15 -17.92 35.78 -22.57
N PRO A 16 -17.61 35.07 -21.46
CA PRO A 16 -18.27 33.82 -21.12
C PRO A 16 -19.74 34.06 -20.75
N LYS A 17 -20.66 33.35 -21.42
CA LYS A 17 -22.09 33.34 -21.08
C LYS A 17 -22.30 32.47 -19.83
N LYS A 18 -22.85 33.04 -18.76
CA LYS A 18 -23.23 32.30 -17.55
C LYS A 18 -24.56 31.59 -17.80
N ILE A 19 -24.59 30.26 -17.65
CA ILE A 19 -25.82 29.47 -17.59
C ILE A 19 -26.40 29.68 -16.18
N LYS A 20 -27.64 30.15 -16.09
CA LYS A 20 -28.39 30.19 -14.83
C LYS A 20 -29.32 28.98 -14.82
N PHE A 21 -29.11 28.07 -13.88
CA PHE A 21 -30.09 27.03 -13.56
C PHE A 21 -31.21 27.72 -12.79
N ASN A 22 -32.42 27.69 -13.34
CA ASN A 22 -33.62 28.05 -12.58
C ASN A 22 -34.06 26.78 -11.84
N ASP A 23 -34.36 26.92 -10.54
CA ASP A 23 -34.73 25.85 -9.60
C ASP A 23 -36.12 25.21 -9.88
N ASP A 24 -36.67 25.37 -11.09
CA ASP A 24 -38.03 24.93 -11.43
C ASP A 24 -38.07 23.72 -12.38
N ASP A 25 -36.91 23.13 -12.71
CA ASP A 25 -36.86 21.82 -13.38
C ASP A 25 -37.03 20.71 -12.32
N THR A 26 -38.29 20.44 -12.01
CA THR A 26 -38.78 19.29 -11.26
C THR A 26 -38.43 18.00 -12.02
N ILE A 27 -37.25 17.43 -11.72
CA ILE A 27 -36.84 16.13 -12.25
C ILE A 27 -37.47 15.03 -11.38
N ASN A 28 -38.69 14.71 -11.78
CA ASN A 28 -39.24 13.38 -12.02
C ASN A 28 -38.47 12.20 -11.39
N GLU A 29 -39.12 11.56 -10.44
CA GLU A 29 -38.77 10.26 -9.90
C GLU A 29 -38.70 9.21 -11.02
N SER A 30 -37.53 8.62 -11.23
CA SER A 30 -37.44 7.35 -11.94
C SER A 30 -36.46 6.42 -11.21
N GLU A 31 -37.08 5.55 -10.40
CA GLU A 31 -36.66 4.17 -10.11
C GLU A 31 -35.17 3.88 -9.89
N TYR A 32 -34.77 3.89 -8.61
CA TYR A 32 -33.65 3.09 -8.13
C TYR A 32 -34.16 1.73 -7.65
N ASN A 33 -34.08 0.71 -8.50
CA ASN A 33 -34.22 -0.69 -8.10
C ASN A 33 -32.94 -1.13 -7.37
N THR A 34 -32.97 -1.20 -6.03
CA THR A 34 -31.96 -1.93 -5.24
C THR A 34 -32.66 -3.10 -4.57
N ALA A 35 -32.57 -4.29 -5.17
CA ALA A 35 -32.98 -5.53 -4.55
C ALA A 35 -31.77 -6.13 -3.83
N GLU A 36 -31.69 -5.96 -2.51
CA GLU A 36 -30.98 -6.89 -1.60
C GLU A 36 -31.79 -7.01 -0.30
N GLU A 37 -32.69 -8.00 -0.31
CA GLU A 37 -33.34 -8.62 0.84
C GLU A 37 -32.30 -9.47 1.58
N ASN A 38 -32.16 -9.28 2.89
CA ASN A 38 -31.38 -10.18 3.76
C ASN A 38 -32.24 -10.58 4.96
N GLY A 39 -32.36 -11.90 5.15
CA GLY A 39 -32.53 -12.53 6.45
C GLY A 39 -33.79 -13.39 6.57
N ASP A 40 -33.67 -14.70 6.36
CA ASP A 40 -33.39 -15.66 7.44
C ASP A 40 -33.26 -17.10 6.88
N VAL A 41 -32.78 -17.99 7.72
CA VAL A 41 -32.88 -19.47 7.73
C VAL A 41 -31.58 -20.24 7.42
N ASN A 42 -31.00 -20.74 8.52
CA ASN A 42 -30.08 -21.88 8.66
C ASN A 42 -30.40 -23.04 7.72
N ASP A 43 -29.37 -23.62 7.09
CA ASP A 43 -29.08 -25.07 7.20
C ASP A 43 -27.77 -25.43 6.47
N GLU A 44 -26.87 -26.09 7.19
CA GLU A 44 -25.91 -27.08 6.66
C GLU A 44 -26.52 -28.47 6.99
N PRO A 45 -26.14 -29.62 6.36
CA PRO A 45 -24.98 -29.84 5.49
C PRO A 45 -25.25 -30.76 4.25
N ASN A 46 -24.16 -31.03 3.52
CA ASN A 46 -23.82 -32.32 2.90
C ASN A 46 -24.09 -32.52 1.39
N GLY A 47 -23.01 -32.83 0.65
CA GLY A 47 -23.06 -33.85 -0.40
C GLY A 47 -22.70 -33.43 -1.84
N SER A 48 -21.67 -34.11 -2.36
CA SER A 48 -21.49 -34.51 -3.76
C SER A 48 -20.66 -33.62 -4.68
N GLU A 49 -19.49 -34.16 -5.02
CA GLU A 49 -18.69 -33.83 -6.19
C GLU A 49 -19.47 -34.07 -7.48
N THR A 50 -19.37 -33.18 -8.48
CA THR A 50 -19.19 -33.60 -9.88
C THR A 50 -18.51 -32.49 -10.68
N SER A 51 -17.49 -32.92 -11.41
CA SER A 51 -16.81 -32.22 -12.49
C SER A 51 -17.77 -31.99 -13.67
N ALA A 52 -17.83 -30.77 -14.21
CA ALA A 52 -18.36 -30.51 -15.54
C ALA A 52 -17.58 -29.40 -16.22
N SER A 53 -16.78 -29.83 -17.19
CA SER A 53 -16.05 -29.08 -18.20
C SER A 53 -17.02 -28.50 -19.23
N GLU A 54 -16.94 -27.21 -19.53
CA GLU A 54 -17.57 -26.57 -20.69
C GLU A 54 -16.53 -25.56 -21.23
N SER A 55 -15.57 -26.00 -22.04
CA SER A 55 -15.66 -26.21 -23.51
C SER A 55 -15.80 -24.91 -24.30
N ASP A 56 -14.66 -24.54 -24.88
CA ASP A 56 -14.41 -23.57 -25.94
C ASP A 56 -15.32 -23.83 -27.17
N SER A 57 -16.06 -22.83 -27.65
CA SER A 57 -16.78 -22.89 -28.94
C SER A 57 -17.18 -21.52 -29.50
N ASP A 58 -16.50 -21.16 -30.60
CA ASP A 58 -16.92 -20.42 -31.79
C ASP A 58 -18.00 -19.33 -31.65
N GLU A 59 -17.56 -18.07 -31.64
CA GLU A 59 -18.41 -16.91 -31.96
C GLU A 59 -17.89 -16.26 -33.24
N ALA A 60 -18.58 -16.51 -34.36
CA ALA A 60 -18.29 -15.92 -35.67
C ALA A 60 -18.48 -14.37 -35.65
N PRO A 61 -17.71 -13.61 -36.44
CA PRO A 61 -17.81 -12.15 -36.43
C PRO A 61 -18.98 -11.66 -37.28
N GLU A 62 -20.03 -11.11 -36.64
CA GLU A 62 -21.08 -10.32 -37.32
C GLU A 62 -21.31 -8.94 -36.65
N GLU A 63 -21.19 -7.89 -37.48
CA GLU A 63 -21.77 -6.52 -37.39
C GLU A 63 -21.32 -5.58 -36.23
N GLU A 64 -20.26 -4.81 -36.53
CA GLU A 64 -19.64 -3.74 -35.75
C GLU A 64 -20.44 -2.41 -35.73
N SER A 65 -20.93 -1.98 -34.56
CA SER A 65 -20.78 -0.56 -34.16
C SER A 65 -21.18 -0.24 -32.71
N THR A 66 -22.12 -0.96 -32.10
CA THR A 66 -22.54 -0.68 -30.70
C THR A 66 -22.41 -1.86 -29.75
N SER A 67 -22.42 -3.09 -30.27
CA SER A 67 -22.28 -4.31 -29.48
C SER A 67 -20.81 -4.59 -29.09
N THR A 68 -19.87 -4.20 -29.95
CA THR A 68 -18.41 -4.38 -29.73
C THR A 68 -17.89 -3.53 -28.57
N ALA A 69 -18.39 -2.32 -28.39
CA ALA A 69 -18.02 -1.47 -27.26
C ALA A 69 -18.49 -2.08 -25.91
N LYS A 70 -19.70 -2.66 -25.88
CA LYS A 70 -20.22 -3.34 -24.68
C LYS A 70 -19.49 -4.65 -24.40
N SER A 71 -19.20 -5.46 -25.42
CA SER A 71 -18.42 -6.69 -25.26
C SER A 71 -16.98 -6.42 -24.83
N ALA A 72 -16.35 -5.35 -25.33
CA ALA A 72 -15.02 -4.92 -24.90
C ALA A 72 -14.98 -4.55 -23.40
N VAL A 73 -16.00 -3.83 -22.90
CA VAL A 73 -16.12 -3.50 -21.47
C VAL A 73 -16.33 -4.75 -20.61
N ILE A 74 -17.20 -5.66 -21.06
CA ILE A 74 -17.45 -6.94 -20.36
C ILE A 74 -16.18 -7.81 -20.34
N ASN A 75 -15.45 -7.88 -21.44
CA ASN A 75 -14.22 -8.64 -21.55
C ASN A 75 -13.11 -8.05 -20.66
N GLU A 76 -12.99 -6.73 -20.60
CA GLU A 76 -12.04 -6.07 -19.69
C GLU A 76 -12.41 -6.30 -18.22
N GLN A 77 -13.71 -6.28 -17.88
CA GLN A 77 -14.17 -6.61 -16.53
C GLN A 77 -13.89 -8.07 -16.16
N LYS A 78 -14.13 -9.02 -17.08
CA LYS A 78 -13.78 -10.43 -16.90
C LYS A 78 -12.27 -10.61 -16.70
N ARG A 79 -11.44 -9.93 -17.49
CA ARG A 79 -9.98 -9.95 -17.37
C ARG A 79 -9.51 -9.43 -16.02
N GLN A 80 -10.06 -8.31 -15.56
CA GLN A 80 -9.74 -7.75 -14.24
C GLN A 80 -10.16 -8.67 -13.09
N ASN A 81 -11.33 -9.32 -13.20
CA ASN A 81 -11.78 -10.28 -12.21
C ASN A 81 -10.90 -11.53 -12.18
N ALA A 82 -10.47 -12.04 -13.34
CA ALA A 82 -9.55 -13.17 -13.42
C ALA A 82 -8.19 -12.84 -12.78
N LEU A 83 -7.63 -11.66 -13.07
CA LEU A 83 -6.39 -11.19 -12.44
C LEU A 83 -6.52 -11.06 -10.91
N ARG A 84 -7.64 -10.52 -10.42
CA ARG A 84 -7.90 -10.44 -8.97
C ARG A 84 -7.98 -11.81 -8.32
N ARG A 85 -8.61 -12.79 -8.99
CA ARG A 85 -8.68 -14.18 -8.49
C ARG A 85 -7.30 -14.82 -8.41
N GLN A 86 -6.47 -14.68 -9.45
CA GLN A 86 -5.09 -15.19 -9.45
C GLN A 86 -4.26 -14.59 -8.31
N VAL A 87 -4.32 -13.27 -8.12
CA VAL A 87 -3.60 -12.61 -7.02
C VAL A 87 -4.07 -13.11 -5.65
N MET A 88 -5.37 -13.31 -5.47
CA MET A 88 -5.93 -13.85 -4.21
C MET A 88 -5.48 -15.30 -3.96
N GLU A 89 -5.42 -16.13 -4.99
CA GLU A 89 -4.94 -17.51 -4.90
C GLU A 89 -3.45 -17.57 -4.55
N GLU A 90 -2.62 -16.75 -5.20
CA GLU A 90 -1.19 -16.62 -4.89
C GLU A 90 -0.96 -16.16 -3.44
N GLN A 91 -1.70 -15.14 -2.98
CA GLN A 91 -1.61 -14.68 -1.59
C GLN A 91 -2.04 -15.76 -0.60
N LYS A 92 -3.11 -16.50 -0.89
CA LYS A 92 -3.58 -17.61 -0.05
C LYS A 92 -2.55 -18.73 -0.01
N HIS A 93 -1.90 -19.04 -1.13
CA HIS A 93 -0.83 -20.02 -1.21
C HIS A 93 0.39 -19.60 -0.37
N LEU A 94 0.86 -18.36 -0.51
CA LEU A 94 1.95 -17.81 0.31
C LEU A 94 1.63 -17.86 1.81
N ARG A 95 0.39 -17.52 2.20
CA ARG A 95 -0.06 -17.62 3.58
C ARG A 95 0.00 -19.05 4.11
N ARG A 96 -0.47 -20.03 3.33
CA ARG A 96 -0.41 -21.46 3.69
C ARG A 96 1.03 -21.93 3.90
N LEU A 97 1.96 -21.55 3.01
CA LEU A 97 3.38 -21.89 3.16
C LEU A 97 3.98 -21.29 4.43
N GLN A 98 3.66 -20.02 4.72
CA GLN A 98 4.12 -19.35 5.93
C GLN A 98 3.55 -20.01 7.20
N ASP A 99 2.25 -20.34 7.20
CA ASP A 99 1.59 -21.02 8.31
C ASP A 99 2.17 -22.42 8.55
N GLN A 100 2.48 -23.17 7.48
CA GLN A 100 3.13 -24.47 7.58
C GLN A 100 4.54 -24.36 8.19
N HIS A 101 5.33 -23.40 7.75
CA HIS A 101 6.66 -23.15 8.29
C HIS A 101 6.60 -22.73 9.77
N ASN A 102 5.66 -21.86 10.14
CA ASN A 102 5.44 -21.44 11.53
C ASN A 102 5.03 -22.63 12.41
N LYS A 103 4.15 -23.51 11.90
CA LYS A 103 3.73 -24.73 12.59
C LYS A 103 4.93 -25.66 12.84
N GLN A 104 5.77 -25.90 11.83
CA GLN A 104 6.99 -26.69 11.98
C GLN A 104 7.93 -26.09 13.04
N GLN A 105 8.14 -24.77 13.03
CA GLN A 105 8.96 -24.13 14.06
C GLN A 105 8.38 -24.27 15.46
N GLN A 106 7.06 -24.19 15.61
CA GLN A 106 6.40 -24.34 16.90
C GLN A 106 6.51 -25.78 17.42
N GLU A 107 6.37 -26.78 16.55
CA GLU A 107 6.57 -28.20 16.88
C GLU A 107 8.03 -28.50 17.28
N LEU A 108 9.02 -27.91 16.58
CA LEU A 108 10.42 -28.00 16.96
C LEU A 108 10.71 -27.36 18.31
N LYS A 109 10.11 -26.21 18.62
CA LYS A 109 10.23 -25.58 19.94
C LYS A 109 9.59 -26.44 21.04
N ARG A 110 8.39 -26.97 20.81
CA ARG A 110 7.69 -27.84 21.76
C ARG A 110 8.46 -29.12 22.04
N SER A 111 8.97 -29.78 21.00
CA SER A 111 9.79 -30.99 21.15
C SER A 111 11.11 -30.73 21.86
N ARG A 112 11.79 -29.59 21.62
CA ARG A 112 12.97 -29.19 22.40
C ARG A 112 12.65 -28.99 23.87
N SER A 113 11.59 -28.23 24.18
CA SER A 113 11.19 -28.02 25.57
C SER A 113 10.72 -29.30 26.27
N GLN A 114 10.17 -30.28 25.55
CA GLN A 114 9.85 -31.60 26.13
C GLN A 114 11.11 -32.43 26.39
N LYS A 115 12.09 -32.41 25.48
CA LYS A 115 13.40 -33.05 25.69
C LYS A 115 14.16 -32.40 26.87
N GLU A 116 14.18 -31.08 26.95
CA GLU A 116 14.80 -30.34 28.07
C GLU A 116 14.13 -30.63 29.42
N LYS A 117 12.82 -30.93 29.43
CA LYS A 117 12.10 -31.34 30.65
C LYS A 117 12.33 -32.80 31.06
N GLN A 118 12.71 -33.65 30.12
CA GLN A 118 13.02 -35.07 30.38
C GLN A 118 14.48 -35.30 30.73
N ILE A 119 15.36 -34.33 30.46
CA ILE A 119 16.75 -34.33 30.87
C ILE A 119 16.82 -33.48 32.14
N GLU A 120 16.51 -34.09 33.29
CA GLU A 120 16.97 -33.54 34.57
C GLU A 120 18.49 -33.41 34.47
N LEU A 121 19.02 -32.20 34.68
CA LEU A 121 20.46 -32.00 34.69
C LEU A 121 21.04 -32.94 35.75
N PRO A 122 22.07 -33.75 35.43
CA PRO A 122 22.71 -34.57 36.44
C PRO A 122 23.16 -33.67 37.60
N GLU A 123 22.78 -34.04 38.83
CA GLU A 123 23.04 -33.27 40.05
C GLU A 123 24.54 -32.98 40.23
N PHE A 124 25.38 -33.86 39.68
CA PHE A 124 26.83 -33.70 39.64
C PHE A 124 27.29 -33.42 38.21
N LEU A 125 28.15 -32.42 38.09
CA LEU A 125 28.89 -32.17 36.85
C LEU A 125 29.70 -33.44 36.52
N PRO A 126 29.66 -33.97 35.28
CA PRO A 126 30.44 -35.15 34.93
C PRO A 126 31.93 -34.91 35.23
N ASP A 127 32.54 -35.80 36.02
CA ASP A 127 33.96 -35.72 36.39
C ASP A 127 34.88 -35.75 35.15
N ASP A 128 34.39 -36.29 34.03
CA ASP A 128 35.08 -36.33 32.74
C ASP A 128 35.34 -34.92 32.15
N ILE A 129 34.57 -33.89 32.51
CA ILE A 129 34.79 -32.52 32.03
C ILE A 129 36.02 -31.88 32.69
N MET A 130 36.29 -32.20 33.96
CA MET A 130 37.50 -31.72 34.65
C MET A 130 38.75 -32.34 34.02
N THR A 131 38.68 -33.62 33.66
CA THR A 131 39.76 -34.29 32.93
C THR A 131 39.91 -33.75 31.52
N ASP A 132 38.82 -33.43 30.82
CA ASP A 132 38.87 -32.86 29.48
C ASP A 132 39.45 -31.43 29.49
N ILE A 133 39.12 -30.58 30.47
CA ILE A 133 39.69 -29.23 30.55
C ILE A 133 41.19 -29.27 30.93
N GLN A 134 41.59 -30.23 31.77
CA GLN A 134 43.01 -30.41 32.12
C GLN A 134 43.84 -31.04 30.98
N THR A 135 43.22 -31.85 30.11
CA THR A 135 43.89 -32.45 28.95
C THR A 135 43.78 -31.60 27.69
N SER A 136 42.74 -30.78 27.56
CA SER A 136 42.47 -29.87 26.43
C SER A 136 43.00 -28.46 26.69
N GLY A 137 44.25 -28.35 27.15
CA GLY A 137 44.88 -27.06 27.40
C GLY A 137 45.14 -26.20 26.16
N ASP A 138 44.67 -26.54 24.96
CA ASP A 138 45.05 -25.82 23.72
C ASP A 138 44.08 -25.95 22.52
N SER A 139 42.76 -26.09 22.75
CA SER A 139 41.78 -26.03 21.66
C SER A 139 40.72 -24.95 21.87
N ASN A 140 41.18 -23.71 22.07
CA ASN A 140 40.35 -22.54 21.87
C ASN A 140 40.07 -22.34 20.36
N GLU A 141 39.10 -23.07 19.81
CA GLU A 141 38.40 -22.61 18.61
C GLU A 141 37.48 -21.44 19.01
N SER A 142 38.07 -20.26 19.19
CA SER A 142 37.30 -19.03 19.22
C SER A 142 36.62 -18.87 17.86
N THR A 143 35.31 -19.07 17.80
CA THR A 143 34.50 -18.72 16.64
C THR A 143 34.60 -17.21 16.41
N GLU A 144 35.52 -16.81 15.53
CA GLU A 144 35.68 -15.42 15.12
C GLU A 144 34.38 -14.94 14.47
N LYS A 145 33.60 -14.15 15.22
CA LYS A 145 32.44 -13.44 14.67
C LYS A 145 32.96 -12.45 13.64
N LYS A 146 32.81 -12.77 12.35
CA LYS A 146 33.16 -11.87 11.24
C LYS A 146 32.40 -10.55 11.40
N ASN A 147 33.14 -9.49 11.71
CA ASN A 147 32.61 -8.14 11.82
C ASN A 147 32.21 -7.66 10.42
N THR A 148 30.90 -7.54 10.17
CA THR A 148 30.36 -7.09 8.88
C THR A 148 30.44 -5.56 8.81
N TYR A 149 31.64 -5.04 8.57
CA TYR A 149 31.82 -3.64 8.22
C TYR A 149 31.13 -3.37 6.87
N ARG A 150 30.02 -2.62 6.88
CA ARG A 150 29.40 -2.08 5.67
C ARG A 150 30.34 -1.04 5.07
N LYS A 151 30.56 -1.11 3.76
CA LYS A 151 31.46 -0.16 3.07
C LYS A 151 30.78 1.20 2.97
N PHE A 152 31.55 2.27 3.03
CA PHE A 152 31.04 3.66 3.01
C PHE A 152 30.22 3.99 1.74
N ASP A 153 30.46 3.29 0.64
CA ASP A 153 29.68 3.38 -0.60
C ASP A 153 28.21 2.95 -0.42
N ASP A 154 27.94 1.99 0.49
CA ASP A 154 26.57 1.56 0.81
C ASP A 154 25.75 2.72 1.42
N GLU A 155 26.38 3.67 2.12
CA GLU A 155 25.66 4.77 2.78
C GLU A 155 25.13 5.85 1.82
N ILE A 156 25.81 6.05 0.69
CA ILE A 156 25.37 7.01 -0.33
C ILE A 156 24.15 6.43 -1.06
N ASP A 157 24.19 5.15 -1.39
CA ASP A 157 23.07 4.44 -2.03
C ASP A 157 21.86 4.31 -1.10
N ILE A 158 22.07 4.09 0.20
CA ILE A 158 20.99 4.08 1.19
C ILE A 158 20.33 5.47 1.31
N ARG A 159 21.11 6.55 1.29
CA ARG A 159 20.57 7.93 1.35
C ARG A 159 19.78 8.28 0.09
N ALA A 160 20.32 7.97 -1.09
CA ALA A 160 19.62 8.17 -2.37
C ALA A 160 18.30 7.39 -2.40
N SER A 161 18.33 6.11 -2.03
CA SER A 161 17.15 5.24 -1.94
C SER A 161 16.10 5.78 -0.97
N LYS A 162 16.51 6.34 0.17
CA LYS A 162 15.59 6.96 1.15
C LYS A 162 14.93 8.22 0.58
N ILE A 163 15.68 9.06 -0.12
CA ILE A 163 15.15 10.28 -0.74
C ILE A 163 14.13 9.91 -1.83
N GLU A 164 14.43 8.90 -2.64
CA GLU A 164 13.52 8.41 -3.66
C GLU A 164 12.22 7.87 -3.06
N LYS A 165 12.31 7.06 -1.99
CA LYS A 165 11.14 6.58 -1.25
C LYS A 165 10.31 7.73 -0.68
N LEU A 166 10.94 8.77 -0.13
CA LEU A 166 10.22 9.96 0.35
C LEU A 166 9.55 10.73 -0.78
N LYS A 167 10.17 10.78 -1.97
CA LYS A 167 9.59 11.42 -3.16
C LYS A 167 8.37 10.65 -3.64
N ALA A 168 8.46 9.32 -3.76
CA ALA A 168 7.35 8.45 -4.13
C ALA A 168 6.18 8.59 -3.13
N LEU A 169 6.49 8.61 -1.83
CA LEU A 169 5.48 8.74 -0.78
C LEU A 169 4.79 10.12 -0.80
N LYS A 170 5.53 11.19 -1.10
CA LYS A 170 4.94 12.53 -1.32
C LYS A 170 4.00 12.56 -2.52
N GLN A 171 4.36 11.89 -3.61
CA GLN A 171 3.50 11.78 -4.80
C GLN A 171 2.22 10.99 -4.48
N ALA A 172 2.36 9.85 -3.78
CA ALA A 172 1.23 9.03 -3.37
C ALA A 172 0.27 9.75 -2.40
N ARG A 173 0.78 10.66 -1.55
CA ARG A 173 -0.03 11.48 -0.64
C ARG A 173 -0.66 12.71 -1.30
N SER A 174 -0.29 13.05 -2.54
CA SER A 174 -0.84 14.24 -3.21
C SER A 174 -2.30 14.01 -3.58
N THR A 175 -3.20 14.84 -3.07
CA THR A 175 -4.64 14.79 -3.37
C THR A 175 -5.01 15.53 -4.65
N ALA A 176 -4.05 16.25 -5.26
CA ALA A 176 -4.23 16.98 -6.49
C ALA A 176 -3.25 16.49 -7.57
N VAL A 177 -3.76 16.35 -8.79
CA VAL A 177 -2.99 15.92 -9.97
C VAL A 177 -3.31 16.84 -11.14
N GLN A 178 -2.28 17.32 -11.83
CA GLN A 178 -2.42 18.06 -13.07
C GLN A 178 -2.60 17.08 -14.23
N LYS A 179 -3.67 17.23 -15.01
CA LYS A 179 -3.97 16.45 -16.22
C LYS A 179 -4.07 17.41 -17.40
N GLY A 180 -2.92 17.74 -17.99
CA GLY A 180 -2.81 18.71 -19.07
C GLY A 180 -3.23 20.12 -18.60
N PRO A 181 -4.20 20.79 -19.24
CA PRO A 181 -4.66 22.12 -18.83
C PRO A 181 -5.48 22.11 -17.54
N VAL A 182 -6.01 20.97 -17.11
CA VAL A 182 -6.91 20.88 -15.96
C VAL A 182 -6.19 20.36 -14.71
N ARG A 183 -6.49 20.97 -13.57
CA ARG A 183 -6.07 20.48 -12.24
C ARG A 183 -7.23 19.76 -11.58
N VAL A 184 -7.07 18.46 -11.32
CA VAL A 184 -8.07 17.64 -10.61
C VAL A 184 -7.64 17.53 -9.15
N GLN A 185 -8.55 17.82 -8.22
CA GLN A 185 -8.31 17.72 -6.78
C GLN A 185 -9.45 16.96 -6.11
N VAL A 186 -9.10 15.98 -5.27
CA VAL A 186 -10.08 15.24 -4.46
C VAL A 186 -10.53 16.10 -3.29
N HIS A 187 -11.84 16.22 -3.10
CA HIS A 187 -12.42 16.93 -1.96
C HIS A 187 -12.21 16.12 -0.67
N THR A 188 -11.46 16.67 0.28
CA THR A 188 -11.24 16.04 1.59
C THR A 188 -12.22 16.62 2.60
N THR A 189 -13.10 15.78 3.16
CA THR A 189 -13.96 16.18 4.28
C THR A 189 -13.10 16.25 5.54
N ILE A 190 -12.89 17.47 6.06
CA ILE A 190 -12.19 17.65 7.34
C ILE A 190 -13.12 17.11 8.44
N ASN A 191 -12.61 16.19 9.25
CA ASN A 191 -13.33 15.66 10.40
C ASN A 191 -13.73 16.81 11.33
N LYS A 192 -15.03 16.98 11.60
CA LYS A 192 -15.57 18.05 12.48
C LYS A 192 -14.99 18.01 13.91
N LYS A 193 -14.37 16.89 14.30
CA LYS A 193 -13.71 16.67 15.59
C LYS A 193 -12.27 17.20 15.63
N GLN A 194 -11.69 17.61 14.50
CA GLN A 194 -10.30 18.06 14.41
C GLN A 194 -10.24 19.53 13.97
N VAL A 195 -9.46 20.32 14.71
CA VAL A 195 -9.19 21.73 14.38
C VAL A 195 -8.27 21.80 13.16
N PRO A 196 -8.46 22.77 12.24
CA PRO A 196 -7.55 23.02 11.14
C PRO A 196 -6.10 23.20 11.61
N MET A 197 -5.15 22.78 10.78
CA MET A 197 -3.73 22.96 11.04
C MET A 197 -3.36 24.45 11.01
N ALA A 198 -2.51 24.87 11.95
CA ALA A 198 -2.06 26.25 12.03
C ALA A 198 -1.24 26.66 10.79
N GLU A 199 -1.44 27.89 10.32
CA GLU A 199 -0.71 28.43 9.19
C GLU A 199 0.77 28.65 9.53
N ARG A 200 1.65 27.94 8.83
CA ARG A 200 3.10 27.99 9.07
C ARG A 200 3.69 29.39 8.92
N LYS A 201 3.14 30.23 8.03
CA LYS A 201 3.61 31.60 7.81
C LYS A 201 3.41 32.46 9.07
N ILE A 202 2.25 32.34 9.70
CA ILE A 202 1.89 33.10 10.91
C ILE A 202 2.71 32.60 12.10
N VAL A 203 2.71 31.28 12.33
CA VAL A 203 3.45 30.67 13.44
C VAL A 203 4.95 30.94 13.29
N GLY A 204 5.51 30.76 12.09
CA GLY A 204 6.92 31.01 11.81
C GLY A 204 7.30 32.50 11.95
N SER A 205 6.42 33.43 11.60
CA SER A 205 6.67 34.86 11.82
C SER A 205 6.70 35.21 13.30
N ARG A 206 5.73 34.71 14.08
CA ARG A 206 5.70 34.86 15.54
C ARG A 206 6.97 34.27 16.15
N ASP A 207 7.34 33.08 15.74
CA ASP A 207 8.48 32.35 16.30
C ASP A 207 9.80 33.04 15.98
N LYS A 208 10.00 33.46 14.72
CA LYS A 208 11.16 34.25 14.29
C LYS A 208 11.28 35.57 15.04
N TRP A 209 10.16 36.21 15.37
CA TRP A 209 10.15 37.47 16.13
C TRP A 209 10.55 37.26 17.60
N LEU A 210 10.09 36.17 18.21
CA LEU A 210 10.39 35.81 19.60
C LEU A 210 11.83 35.30 19.77
N HIS A 211 12.36 34.62 18.75
CA HIS A 211 13.73 34.09 18.71
C HIS A 211 14.66 34.95 17.85
N ARG A 212 14.37 36.25 17.72
CA ARG A 212 15.21 37.16 16.96
C ARG A 212 16.59 37.31 17.63
N LYS A 213 17.64 37.40 16.81
CA LYS A 213 19.03 37.51 17.27
C LYS A 213 19.25 38.68 18.24
N SER A 214 18.52 39.79 18.08
CA SER A 214 18.66 40.98 18.93
C SER A 214 18.23 40.76 20.38
N LEU A 215 17.52 39.67 20.68
CA LEU A 215 16.96 39.41 22.00
C LEU A 215 17.94 38.66 22.92
N ASN A 216 19.13 38.28 22.43
CA ASN A 216 20.21 37.59 23.17
C ASN A 216 19.67 36.58 24.21
N ARG A 217 18.70 35.76 23.79
CA ARG A 217 18.14 34.73 24.65
C ARG A 217 19.23 33.69 24.90
N LYS A 218 19.53 33.47 26.18
CA LYS A 218 20.43 32.41 26.66
C LYS A 218 19.86 31.04 26.35
#